data_AF-A0A291RRL9-F1
#
_entry.id   AF-A0A291RRL9-F1
#
_cell.length_a   1.000
_cell.length_b   1.000
_cell.length_c   1.000
_cell.angle_alpha   90.00
_cell.angle_beta   90.00
_cell.angle_gamma   90.00
#
_symmetry.space_group_name_H-M   'P 1'
#
loop_
_entity.id
_entity.type
_entity.pdbx_description
1 polymer ?
#
loop_
_entity_poly.entity_id
_entity_poly.type
_entity_poly.pdbx_seq_one_letter_code
_entity_poly.pdbx_strand_id
1 'polypeptide(L)'
;MGVFLARLGIPAQARAASPMTRFAYVRTRFGGKRRDFELPRDTDAFRAWIAERRASATSLAIFDRHRDIVLAYLSRMAAVNDQDLYQQITWSDSGAPVSVEHHPLHGMTRDDCWDGQGGCRDDEGWLSG
;
A
#
# COMPACT_ATOMS: atom_id res chain seq x y z
N MET A 1 40.34 44.94 -5.64
CA MET A 1 39.14 45.01 -6.49
C MET A 1 39.32 44.09 -7.67
N GLY A 2 38.39 43.17 -7.91
CA GLY A 2 38.44 42.20 -9.01
C GLY A 2 37.40 41.11 -8.78
N VAL A 3 36.22 41.30 -9.37
CA VAL A 3 34.99 40.53 -9.14
C VAL A 3 35.07 39.21 -9.91
N PHE A 4 34.88 38.07 -9.22
CA PHE A 4 34.71 36.76 -9.85
C PHE A 4 33.27 36.57 -10.32
N LEU A 5 33.10 36.28 -11.61
CA LEU A 5 31.88 35.77 -12.24
C LEU A 5 31.85 34.24 -12.14
N ALA A 6 30.77 33.67 -11.59
CA ALA A 6 30.24 32.34 -11.95
C ALA A 6 28.85 32.20 -11.30
N ARG A 7 27.74 32.34 -12.04
CA ARG A 7 27.04 31.32 -12.85
C ARG A 7 26.42 30.20 -11.99
N LEU A 8 25.12 29.99 -12.27
CA LEU A 8 24.32 28.77 -12.12
C LEU A 8 23.59 28.55 -10.80
N GLY A 9 22.28 28.35 -10.97
CA GLY A 9 21.56 27.30 -10.27
C GLY A 9 20.61 27.83 -9.22
N ILE A 10 19.39 28.17 -9.66
CA ILE A 10 18.20 27.93 -8.86
C ILE A 10 18.37 26.49 -8.32
N PRO A 11 18.43 26.24 -7.01
CA PRO A 11 18.18 24.88 -6.56
C PRO A 11 16.72 24.63 -6.93
N ALA A 12 16.52 23.94 -8.06
CA ALA A 12 15.31 23.18 -8.28
C ALA A 12 15.13 22.43 -6.97
N GLN A 13 14.06 22.76 -6.24
CA GLN A 13 13.70 22.01 -5.06
C GLN A 13 13.68 20.56 -5.53
N ALA A 14 14.70 19.81 -5.13
CA ALA A 14 14.55 18.39 -4.98
C ALA A 14 13.45 18.30 -3.94
N ARG A 15 12.19 18.24 -4.40
CA ARG A 15 11.13 17.57 -3.68
C ARG A 15 11.78 16.26 -3.37
N ALA A 16 12.23 16.12 -2.11
CA ALA A 16 12.61 14.84 -1.60
C ALA A 16 11.38 13.99 -1.87
N ALA A 17 11.42 13.20 -2.93
CA ALA A 17 10.48 12.14 -3.13
C ALA A 17 10.67 11.31 -1.87
N SER A 18 9.78 11.51 -0.89
CA SER A 18 9.64 10.59 0.22
C SER A 18 9.73 9.22 -0.43
N PRO A 19 10.70 8.36 -0.04
CA PRO A 19 10.80 7.05 -0.65
C PRO A 19 9.42 6.45 -0.51
N MET A 20 8.69 6.34 -1.63
CA MET A 20 7.36 5.77 -1.62
C MET A 20 7.59 4.36 -1.11
N THR A 21 7.21 4.14 0.15
CA THR A 21 7.29 2.83 0.75
C THR A 21 6.43 1.96 -0.14
N ARG A 22 7.03 1.16 -1.02
CA ARG A 22 6.30 0.33 -1.96
C ARG A 22 5.50 -0.65 -1.14
N PHE A 23 4.17 -0.55 -1.14
CA PHE A 23 3.35 -1.35 -0.24
C PHE A 23 2.32 -2.23 -0.93
N ALA A 24 1.91 -3.27 -0.21
CA ALA A 24 0.80 -4.14 -0.55
C ALA A 24 0.07 -4.56 0.73
N TYR A 25 -1.25 -4.66 0.66
CA TYR A 25 -2.08 -5.14 1.76
C TYR A 25 -2.49 -6.59 1.51
N VAL A 26 -2.27 -7.46 2.49
CA VAL A 26 -2.76 -8.84 2.46
C VAL A 26 -3.81 -9.00 3.55
N ARG A 27 -5.08 -9.12 3.15
CA ARG A 27 -6.20 -9.41 4.04
C ARG A 27 -6.46 -10.89 4.07
N THR A 28 -6.32 -11.49 5.23
CA THR A 28 -6.52 -12.92 5.44
C THR A 28 -7.78 -13.16 6.27
N ARG A 29 -8.59 -14.15 5.87
CA ARG A 29 -9.75 -14.60 6.65
C ARG A 29 -9.69 -16.11 6.83
N PHE A 30 -9.32 -16.54 8.03
CA PHE A 30 -9.09 -17.94 8.38
C PHE A 30 -9.79 -18.29 9.69
N GLY A 31 -10.59 -19.35 9.73
CA GLY A 31 -11.30 -19.82 10.92
C GLY A 31 -12.19 -18.73 11.55
N GLY A 32 -12.79 -17.89 10.72
CA GLY A 32 -13.62 -16.76 11.16
C GLY A 32 -12.84 -15.52 11.66
N LYS A 33 -11.52 -15.58 11.76
CA LYS A 33 -10.67 -14.46 12.18
C LYS A 33 -10.13 -13.72 10.96
N ARG A 34 -10.26 -12.38 10.96
CA ARG A 34 -9.60 -11.51 9.98
C ARG A 34 -8.24 -11.07 10.51
N ARG A 35 -7.23 -11.08 9.66
CA ARG A 35 -5.92 -10.48 9.95
C ARG A 35 -5.38 -9.83 8.70
N ASP A 36 -4.92 -8.60 8.85
CA ASP A 36 -4.45 -7.75 7.76
C ASP A 36 -2.94 -7.53 7.95
N PHE A 37 -2.19 -7.53 6.84
CA PHE A 37 -0.73 -7.34 6.82
C PHE A 37 -0.37 -6.27 5.80
N GLU A 38 0.49 -5.33 6.19
CA GLU A 38 1.05 -4.29 5.32
C GLU A 38 2.49 -4.67 4.98
N LEU A 39 2.76 -5.02 3.72
CA LEU A 39 4.10 -5.36 3.26
C LEU A 39 4.77 -4.13 2.65
N PRO A 40 6.09 -3.91 2.83
CA PRO A 40 7.07 -4.82 3.46
C PRO A 40 7.12 -4.76 4.99
N ARG A 41 6.40 -3.84 5.64
CA ARG A 41 6.47 -3.60 7.09
C ARG A 41 6.24 -4.86 7.95
N ASP A 42 5.27 -5.67 7.56
CA ASP A 42 4.83 -6.87 8.27
C ASP A 42 5.37 -8.16 7.63
N THR A 43 6.47 -8.12 6.88
CA THR A 43 6.99 -9.29 6.14
C THR A 43 7.24 -10.49 7.04
N ASP A 44 7.90 -10.27 8.18
CA ASP A 44 8.19 -11.35 9.13
C ASP A 44 6.92 -11.88 9.79
N ALA A 45 5.99 -10.98 10.16
CA ALA A 45 4.70 -11.35 10.74
C ALA A 45 3.84 -12.16 9.76
N PHE A 46 3.87 -11.78 8.47
CA PHE A 46 3.18 -12.49 7.41
C PHE A 46 3.79 -13.89 7.17
N ARG A 47 5.12 -14.00 7.14
CA ARG A 47 5.82 -15.30 7.01
C ARG A 47 5.53 -16.23 8.19
N ALA A 48 5.58 -15.71 9.42
CA ALA A 48 5.25 -16.47 10.61
C ALA A 48 3.79 -16.96 10.58
N TRP A 49 2.87 -16.09 10.16
CA TRP A 49 1.47 -16.45 10.00
C TRP A 49 1.25 -17.53 8.93
N ILE A 50 1.95 -17.47 7.78
CA ILE A 50 1.87 -18.52 6.76
C ILE A 50 2.30 -19.86 7.36
N ALA A 51 3.41 -19.89 8.11
CA ALA A 51 3.92 -21.11 8.72
C ALA A 51 2.93 -21.69 9.75
N GLU A 52 2.37 -20.84 10.63
CA GLU A 52 1.36 -21.21 11.61
C GLU A 52 0.10 -21.78 10.92
N ARG A 53 -0.43 -21.08 9.91
CA ARG A 53 -1.67 -21.48 9.24
C ARG A 53 -1.51 -22.69 8.37
N ARG A 54 -0.35 -22.89 7.74
CA ARG A 54 -0.05 -24.10 7.00
C ARG A 54 -0.16 -25.35 7.88
N ALA A 55 0.30 -25.28 9.13
CA ALA A 55 0.21 -26.40 10.07
C ALA A 55 -1.23 -26.73 10.48
N SER A 56 -2.14 -25.76 10.44
CA SER A 56 -3.56 -25.92 10.81
C SER A 56 -4.51 -25.97 9.60
N ALA A 57 -3.99 -26.02 8.37
CA ALA A 57 -4.80 -25.98 7.16
C ALA A 57 -5.55 -27.30 6.95
N THR A 58 -6.86 -27.24 6.71
CA THR A 58 -7.68 -28.41 6.40
C THR A 58 -7.25 -29.10 5.10
N SER A 59 -6.78 -28.34 4.11
CA SER A 59 -6.21 -28.86 2.86
C SER A 59 -4.91 -28.14 2.53
N LEU A 60 -3.79 -28.84 2.69
CA LEU A 60 -2.46 -28.33 2.36
C LEU A 60 -2.34 -27.96 0.88
N ALA A 61 -2.93 -28.75 -0.02
CA ALA A 61 -2.85 -28.50 -1.46
C ALA A 61 -3.55 -27.18 -1.85
N ILE A 62 -4.72 -26.89 -1.28
CA ILE A 62 -5.44 -25.64 -1.53
C ILE A 62 -4.68 -24.47 -0.90
N PHE A 63 -4.18 -24.65 0.33
CA PHE A 63 -3.41 -23.62 1.03
C PHE A 63 -2.13 -23.26 0.27
N ASP A 64 -1.32 -24.24 -0.11
CA ASP A 64 -0.06 -24.02 -0.82
C ASP A 64 -0.32 -23.40 -2.20
N ARG A 65 -1.39 -23.80 -2.91
CA ARG A 65 -1.80 -23.15 -4.17
C ARG A 65 -2.15 -21.67 -3.98
N HIS A 66 -2.96 -21.35 -2.97
CA HIS A 66 -3.32 -19.95 -2.70
C HIS A 66 -2.11 -19.13 -2.24
N ARG A 67 -1.24 -19.71 -1.41
CA ARG A 67 0.03 -19.11 -1.00
C ARG A 67 0.88 -18.73 -2.21
N ASP A 68 1.04 -19.65 -3.16
CA ASP A 68 1.87 -19.43 -4.34
C ASP A 68 1.29 -18.31 -5.23
N ILE A 69 -0.04 -18.22 -5.34
CA ILE A 69 -0.71 -17.10 -6.01
C ILE A 69 -0.41 -15.78 -5.31
N VAL A 70 -0.59 -15.71 -3.99
CA VAL A 70 -0.33 -14.49 -3.20
C VAL A 70 1.13 -14.05 -3.37
N LEU A 71 2.09 -14.98 -3.26
CA LEU A 71 3.51 -14.68 -3.45
C LEU A 71 3.83 -14.19 -4.87
N ALA A 72 3.17 -14.76 -5.89
CA ALA A 72 3.35 -14.31 -7.27
C ALA A 72 2.88 -12.86 -7.46
N TYR A 73 1.77 -12.44 -6.85
CA TYR A 73 1.31 -11.05 -6.91
C TYR A 73 2.24 -10.10 -6.13
N LEU A 74 2.66 -10.51 -4.92
CA LEU A 74 3.61 -9.74 -4.13
C LEU A 74 4.96 -9.54 -4.83
N SER A 75 5.41 -10.51 -5.64
CA SER A 75 6.63 -10.34 -6.45
C SER A 75 6.54 -9.20 -7.46
N ARG A 76 5.31 -8.84 -7.87
CA ARG A 76 5.01 -7.73 -8.80
C ARG A 76 4.71 -6.42 -8.09
N MET A 77 4.76 -6.37 -6.76
CA MET A 77 4.44 -5.19 -5.96
C MET A 77 5.24 -3.96 -6.39
N ALA A 78 6.54 -4.11 -6.70
CA ALA A 78 7.36 -2.98 -7.16
C ALA A 78 6.83 -2.41 -8.48
N ALA A 79 6.53 -3.26 -9.47
CA ALA A 79 6.02 -2.85 -10.77
C ALA A 79 4.61 -2.23 -10.73
N VAL A 80 3.80 -2.60 -9.74
CA VAL A 80 2.48 -1.98 -9.51
C VAL A 80 2.61 -0.63 -8.81
N ASN A 81 3.49 -0.52 -7.81
CA ASN A 81 3.77 0.77 -7.16
C ASN A 81 4.41 1.78 -8.12
N ASP A 82 5.21 1.34 -9.07
CA ASP A 82 5.78 2.21 -10.12
C ASP A 82 4.69 2.76 -11.08
N GLN A 83 3.44 2.26 -11.00
CA GLN A 83 2.26 2.79 -11.71
C GLN A 83 1.36 3.64 -10.81
N ASP A 84 1.85 4.09 -9.64
CA ASP A 84 1.05 4.81 -8.63
C ASP A 84 -0.17 4.01 -8.14
N LEU A 85 -0.04 2.69 -8.07
CA LEU A 85 -1.07 1.78 -7.55
C LEU A 85 -0.51 0.95 -6.39
N TYR A 86 -1.38 0.52 -5.47
CA TYR A 86 -1.06 -0.54 -4.52
C TYR A 86 -1.97 -1.75 -4.71
N GLN A 87 -1.46 -2.92 -4.31
CA GLN A 87 -2.21 -4.18 -4.38
C GLN A 87 -2.90 -4.46 -3.04
N GLN A 88 -4.18 -4.79 -3.09
CA GLN A 88 -4.91 -5.40 -1.99
C GLN A 88 -5.25 -6.84 -2.34
N ILE A 89 -4.65 -7.78 -1.63
CA ILE A 89 -4.81 -9.22 -1.85
C ILE A 89 -5.68 -9.78 -0.73
N THR A 90 -6.82 -10.36 -1.09
CA THR A 90 -7.72 -11.04 -0.16
C THR A 90 -7.56 -12.55 -0.30
N TRP A 91 -7.20 -13.21 0.81
CA TRP A 91 -6.99 -14.66 0.89
C TRP A 91 -7.85 -15.27 2.00
N SER A 92 -8.72 -16.22 1.65
CA SER A 92 -9.51 -16.98 2.62
C SER A 92 -9.23 -18.49 2.61
N ASP A 93 -9.64 -19.15 3.69
CA ASP A 93 -9.67 -20.62 3.82
C ASP A 93 -10.97 -21.26 3.34
N SER A 94 -11.98 -20.46 3.01
CA SER A 94 -13.34 -20.92 2.65
C SER A 94 -13.45 -21.59 1.28
N GLY A 95 -12.31 -21.94 0.66
CA GLY A 95 -12.25 -22.45 -0.72
C GLY A 95 -12.54 -21.40 -1.80
N ALA A 96 -12.78 -20.14 -1.42
CA ALA A 96 -12.91 -19.04 -2.37
C ALA A 96 -11.54 -18.74 -3.01
N PRO A 97 -11.52 -18.34 -4.29
CA PRO A 97 -10.27 -17.97 -4.95
C PRO A 97 -9.65 -16.73 -4.29
N VAL A 98 -8.33 -16.59 -4.40
CA VAL A 98 -7.62 -15.38 -4.00
C VAL A 98 -8.09 -14.22 -4.88
N SER A 99 -8.55 -13.13 -4.27
CA SER A 99 -8.95 -11.91 -4.96
C SER A 99 -7.85 -10.87 -4.88
N VAL A 100 -7.60 -10.15 -5.98
CA VAL A 100 -6.59 -9.09 -6.05
C VAL A 100 -7.23 -7.83 -6.62
N GLU A 101 -7.16 -6.76 -5.85
CA GLU A 101 -7.66 -5.44 -6.20
C GLU A 101 -6.47 -4.48 -6.33
N HIS A 102 -6.53 -3.55 -7.29
CA HIS A 102 -5.53 -2.52 -7.48
C HIS A 102 -6.16 -1.18 -7.18
N HIS A 103 -5.56 -0.42 -6.28
CA HIS A 103 -6.11 0.85 -5.82
C HIS A 103 -5.11 1.98 -6.09
N PRO A 104 -5.58 3.18 -6.43
CA PRO A 104 -4.73 4.35 -6.57
C PRO A 104 -3.96 4.64 -5.28
N LEU A 105 -2.67 4.96 -5.43
CA LEU A 105 -1.84 5.47 -4.36
C LEU A 105 -2.18 6.93 -4.02
N HIS A 106 -2.74 7.66 -5.00
CA HIS A 106 -3.28 9.01 -4.83
C HIS A 106 -4.53 8.96 -3.93
N GLY A 107 -4.37 9.43 -2.69
CA GLY A 107 -5.35 9.33 -1.60
C GLY A 107 -4.71 9.06 -0.23
N MET A 108 -3.41 8.70 -0.18
CA MET A 108 -2.64 8.67 1.08
C MET A 108 -1.80 9.93 1.30
N THR A 109 -2.14 11.05 0.65
CA THR A 109 -1.81 12.35 1.27
C THR A 109 -2.59 12.42 2.58
N ARG A 110 -1.88 12.83 3.62
CA ARG A 110 -2.28 12.82 5.02
C ARG A 110 -3.33 13.89 5.34
N ASP A 111 -4.38 13.95 4.52
CA ASP A 111 -5.49 14.92 4.53
C ASP A 111 -6.83 14.28 4.12
N ASP A 112 -6.96 12.94 4.15
CA ASP A 112 -8.30 12.33 4.18
C ASP A 112 -8.85 12.49 5.61
N CYS A 113 -9.47 13.66 5.80
CA CYS A 113 -10.45 13.90 6.83
C CYS A 113 -11.31 12.64 7.00
N TRP A 114 -11.23 12.02 8.16
CA TRP A 114 -12.20 11.02 8.57
C TRP A 114 -13.58 11.65 8.47
N ASP A 115 -14.39 11.19 7.52
CA ASP A 115 -15.82 11.47 7.43
C ASP A 115 -16.49 11.04 8.74
N GLY A 116 -16.57 12.01 9.64
CA GLY A 116 -17.00 11.84 11.02
C GLY A 116 -17.25 13.17 11.71
N GLN A 117 -17.56 14.23 10.95
CA GLN A 117 -18.39 15.39 11.32
C GLN A 117 -18.29 16.44 10.21
N GLY A 118 -19.44 16.78 9.62
CA GLY A 118 -19.52 17.68 8.48
C GLY A 118 -18.99 19.09 8.75
N GLY A 119 -18.50 19.70 7.67
CA GLY A 119 -18.30 21.14 7.58
C GLY A 119 -17.00 21.55 6.90
N CYS A 120 -16.84 21.25 5.61
CA CYS A 120 -15.95 22.06 4.77
C CYS A 120 -16.66 23.41 4.58
N ARG A 121 -16.23 24.44 5.31
CA ARG A 121 -16.63 25.82 5.04
C ARG A 121 -15.59 26.39 4.10
N ASP A 122 -15.97 26.61 2.85
CA ASP A 122 -15.12 27.24 1.85
C ASP A 122 -14.75 28.66 2.31
N ASP A 123 -13.47 28.88 2.57
CA ASP A 123 -12.86 30.20 2.68
C ASP A 123 -12.48 30.65 1.27
N GLU A 124 -13.44 31.21 0.54
CA GLU A 124 -13.16 32.01 -0.66
C GLU A 124 -13.40 33.48 -0.34
N GLY A 125 -12.35 34.12 0.15
CA GLY A 125 -12.23 35.57 0.04
C GLY A 125 -11.94 35.95 -1.41
N TRP A 126 -12.87 36.65 -2.05
CA TRP A 126 -12.56 37.52 -3.20
C TRP A 126 -13.22 38.89 -3.03
N LEU A 127 -12.36 39.91 -2.99
CA LEU A 127 -12.67 41.31 -3.18
C LEU A 127 -13.41 41.52 -4.51
N SER A 128 -14.48 42.32 -4.52
CA SER A 128 -14.82 43.30 -5.57
C SER A 128 -16.13 44.04 -5.24
N GLY A 129 -16.12 45.38 -5.26
CA GLY A 129 -17.32 46.23 -5.33
C GLY A 129 -17.41 47.30 -4.25
#